data_AF-A0A0E0KMF0-F1
#
_entry.id   AF-A0A0E0KMF0-F1
#
_cell.length_a   1.000
_cell.length_b   1.000
_cell.length_c   1.000
_cell.angle_alpha   90.00
_cell.angle_beta   90.00
_cell.angle_gamma   90.00
#
_symmetry.space_group_name_H-M   'P 1'
#
loop_
_entity.id
_entity.type
_entity.pdbx_description
1 polymer ?
#
loop_
_entity_poly.entity_id
_entity_poly.type
_entity_poly.pdbx_seq_one_letter_code
_entity_poly.pdbx_strand_id
1 'polypeptide(L)'
;MRWFDVPDCFCLHIWNKPDAAAAAIVIVCSCITPPDALFFSSDDDAVAVRAILSEVRLDLRTGWSSQRELVPELNLEAGTVNRSLLGHRTRYTYLAIAEPWPRCRGVAKVDLGTGELAAVHEYGEGRFGGEPTFVPAASTSSTGTGGEEEEDDGHVVVMVHDEAAGTAEVVVLDAGKMEVAATVAVPCRVPY
;
A
#
# COMPACT_ATOMS: atom_id res chain seq x y z
N MET A 1 -25.82 12.41 -6.88
CA MET A 1 -24.96 12.28 -5.68
C MET A 1 -25.71 11.46 -4.66
N ARG A 2 -25.09 10.40 -4.09
CA ARG A 2 -25.70 9.51 -3.09
C ARG A 2 -24.70 9.30 -1.96
N TRP A 3 -25.17 9.40 -0.72
CA TRP A 3 -24.38 9.17 0.48
C TRP A 3 -24.57 7.74 0.98
N PHE A 4 -23.52 7.20 1.60
CA PHE A 4 -23.48 5.89 2.22
C PHE A 4 -22.84 6.03 3.59
N ASP A 5 -23.47 5.47 4.61
CA ASP A 5 -22.86 5.38 5.94
C ASP A 5 -21.90 4.19 5.95
N VAL A 6 -20.67 4.40 6.44
CA VAL A 6 -19.68 3.34 6.67
C VAL A 6 -19.19 3.52 8.11
N PRO A 7 -19.76 2.80 9.08
CA PRO A 7 -19.43 2.97 10.49
C PRO A 7 -17.96 2.57 10.76
N ASP A 8 -17.35 3.22 11.75
CA ASP A 8 -16.00 2.90 12.27
C ASP A 8 -14.88 2.90 11.21
N CYS A 9 -15.05 3.66 10.13
CA CYS A 9 -14.13 3.73 9.01
C CYS A 9 -13.49 5.12 8.90
N PHE A 10 -12.23 5.23 9.33
CA PHE A 10 -11.38 6.39 9.08
C PHE A 10 -10.35 6.02 8.01
N CYS A 11 -10.68 6.22 6.73
CA CYS A 11 -9.73 5.99 5.64
C CYS A 11 -8.72 7.17 5.56
N LEU A 12 -7.42 6.91 5.69
CA LEU A 12 -6.40 7.93 5.45
C LEU A 12 -6.05 8.02 3.96
N HIS A 13 -5.65 6.90 3.35
CA HIS A 13 -5.32 6.79 1.93
C HIS A 13 -6.32 5.90 1.20
N ILE A 14 -6.60 6.24 -0.06
CA ILE A 14 -7.43 5.44 -0.98
C ILE A 14 -6.56 5.12 -2.20
N TRP A 15 -6.40 3.84 -2.51
CA TRP A 15 -5.48 3.41 -3.56
C TRP A 15 -6.14 3.11 -4.88
N ASN A 16 -7.34 2.55 -4.84
CA ASN A 16 -8.08 2.33 -6.07
C ASN A 16 -9.58 2.28 -5.84
N LYS A 17 -10.30 2.58 -6.91
CA LYS A 17 -11.73 2.42 -7.05
C LYS A 17 -11.97 1.86 -8.44
N PRO A 18 -12.16 0.53 -8.59
CA PRO A 18 -12.52 -0.05 -9.86
C PRO A 18 -13.83 0.56 -10.35
N ASP A 19 -13.95 0.69 -11.67
CA ASP A 19 -15.19 1.04 -12.34
C ASP A 19 -16.33 0.20 -11.77
N ALA A 20 -17.43 0.88 -11.44
CA ALA A 20 -18.56 0.22 -10.83
C ALA A 20 -19.06 -0.87 -11.77
N ALA A 21 -18.93 -2.14 -11.36
CA ALA A 21 -19.88 -3.14 -11.83
C ALA A 21 -21.27 -2.56 -11.54
N ALA A 22 -22.23 -2.64 -12.46
CA ALA A 22 -23.46 -1.84 -12.49
C ALA A 22 -24.28 -1.77 -11.18
N ALA A 23 -23.96 -2.58 -10.15
CA ALA A 23 -24.60 -2.62 -8.84
C ALA A 23 -23.71 -2.24 -7.63
N ALA A 24 -22.39 -2.07 -7.74
CA ALA A 24 -21.54 -1.77 -6.58
C ALA A 24 -20.27 -0.97 -6.89
N ILE A 25 -19.86 -0.12 -5.94
CA ILE A 25 -18.55 0.55 -5.93
C ILE A 25 -17.66 -0.18 -4.91
N VAL A 26 -16.42 -0.47 -5.27
CA VAL A 26 -15.41 -1.02 -4.37
C VAL A 26 -14.32 0.03 -4.15
N ILE A 27 -13.90 0.22 -2.91
CA ILE A 27 -12.87 1.17 -2.50
C ILE A 27 -11.83 0.39 -1.71
N VAL A 28 -10.57 0.48 -2.13
CA VAL A 28 -9.44 -0.07 -1.39
C VAL A 28 -8.76 1.09 -0.65
N CYS A 29 -8.80 1.07 0.68
CA CYS A 29 -8.29 2.15 1.54
C CYS A 29 -7.57 1.58 2.77
N SER A 30 -6.78 2.38 3.49
CA SER A 30 -6.30 2.01 4.83
C SER A 30 -7.14 2.70 5.88
N CYS A 31 -7.65 1.90 6.81
CA CYS A 31 -8.39 2.36 7.96
C CYS A 31 -7.47 2.43 9.18
N ILE A 32 -7.29 3.64 9.70
CA ILE A 32 -6.46 3.89 10.90
C ILE A 32 -7.31 3.91 12.16
N THR A 33 -6.86 3.21 13.20
CA THR A 33 -7.47 3.22 14.53
C THR A 33 -6.41 3.29 15.64
N PRO A 34 -6.56 4.20 16.61
CA PRO A 34 -7.49 5.32 16.61
C PRO A 34 -7.02 6.44 15.66
N PRO A 35 -7.93 7.26 15.09
CA PRO A 35 -7.58 8.25 14.06
C PRO A 35 -6.72 9.41 14.60
N ASP A 36 -6.77 9.66 15.90
CA ASP A 36 -6.02 10.70 16.58
C ASP A 36 -4.52 10.37 16.74
N ALA A 37 -4.14 9.10 16.58
CA ALA A 37 -2.74 8.68 16.57
C ALA A 37 -1.89 9.31 15.45
N LEU A 38 -2.53 9.88 14.43
CA LEU A 38 -1.85 10.67 13.39
C LEU A 38 -1.33 12.03 13.88
N PHE A 39 -1.92 12.56 14.95
CA PHE A 39 -1.67 13.93 15.41
C PHE A 39 -0.89 14.00 16.71
N PHE A 40 -0.64 12.86 17.36
CA PHE A 40 0.11 12.77 18.60
C PHE A 40 1.42 12.03 18.38
N SER A 41 2.54 12.67 18.71
CA SER A 41 3.83 12.00 18.92
C SER A 41 3.88 11.55 20.38
N SER A 42 3.36 10.37 20.72
CA SER A 42 3.41 9.90 22.11
C SER A 42 4.72 9.19 22.41
N ASP A 43 5.66 9.89 23.05
CA ASP A 43 6.68 9.27 23.91
C ASP A 43 6.06 8.75 25.23
N ASP A 44 4.85 9.21 25.58
CA ASP A 44 4.07 8.76 26.74
C ASP A 44 2.78 8.07 26.25
N ASP A 45 2.67 6.77 26.50
CA ASP A 45 1.59 5.85 26.13
C ASP A 45 1.40 5.64 24.61
N ALA A 46 2.23 4.76 24.04
CA ALA A 46 2.10 4.25 22.69
C ALA A 46 0.77 3.48 22.52
N VAL A 47 -0.30 4.20 22.18
CA VAL A 47 -1.52 3.56 21.67
C VAL A 47 -1.11 2.80 20.42
N ALA A 48 -1.35 1.49 20.42
CA ALA A 48 -1.03 0.63 19.28
C ALA A 48 -1.87 1.08 18.08
N VAL A 49 -1.24 1.82 17.16
CA VAL A 49 -1.86 2.25 15.91
C VAL A 49 -2.10 1.01 15.08
N ARG A 50 -3.36 0.81 14.68
CA ARG A 50 -3.73 -0.16 13.66
C ARG A 50 -3.96 0.58 12.35
N ALA A 51 -3.26 0.17 11.30
CA ALA A 51 -3.44 0.71 9.96
C ALA A 51 -3.79 -0.44 9.01
N ILE A 52 -5.08 -0.68 8.82
CA ILE A 52 -5.59 -1.92 8.20
C ILE A 52 -6.04 -1.66 6.77
N LEU A 53 -5.41 -2.34 5.82
CA LEU A 53 -5.88 -2.39 4.44
C LEU A 53 -7.30 -2.97 4.42
N SER A 54 -8.23 -2.21 3.86
CA SER A 54 -9.66 -2.52 3.88
C SER A 54 -10.27 -2.39 2.50
N GLU A 55 -11.15 -3.32 2.16
CA GLU A 55 -12.05 -3.25 1.02
C GLU A 55 -13.44 -2.81 1.50
N VAL A 56 -13.85 -1.59 1.11
CA VAL A 56 -15.18 -1.06 1.37
C VAL A 56 -16.03 -1.20 0.11
N ARG A 57 -17.16 -1.88 0.24
CA ARG A 57 -18.12 -2.08 -0.84
C ARG A 57 -19.40 -1.31 -0.58
N LEU A 58 -19.84 -0.54 -1.57
CA LEU A 58 -21.05 0.28 -1.54
C LEU A 58 -22.05 -0.28 -2.56
N ASP A 59 -23.18 -0.82 -2.10
CA ASP A 59 -24.22 -1.39 -2.96
C ASP A 59 -25.16 -0.28 -3.50
N LEU A 60 -25.08 -0.01 -4.80
CA LEU A 60 -25.84 1.03 -5.48
C LEU A 60 -27.33 0.70 -5.62
N ARG A 61 -27.76 -0.54 -5.40
CA ARG A 61 -29.17 -0.92 -5.42
C ARG A 61 -29.79 -0.73 -4.04
N THR A 62 -29.14 -1.25 -3.01
CA THR A 62 -29.70 -1.29 -1.65
C THR A 62 -29.37 -0.05 -0.84
N GLY A 63 -28.23 0.62 -1.10
CA GLY A 63 -27.73 1.73 -0.29
C GLY A 63 -26.88 1.30 0.90
N TRP A 64 -26.61 0.00 1.04
CA TRP A 64 -25.84 -0.55 2.14
C TRP A 64 -24.35 -0.54 1.83
N SER A 65 -23.54 -0.43 2.87
CA SER A 65 -22.09 -0.60 2.81
C SER A 65 -21.65 -1.86 3.55
N SER A 66 -20.49 -2.37 3.19
CA SER A 66 -19.78 -3.42 3.93
C SER A 66 -18.28 -3.19 3.87
N GLN A 67 -17.55 -3.61 4.88
CA GLN A 67 -16.10 -3.52 4.95
C GLN A 67 -15.49 -4.90 5.21
N ARG A 68 -14.40 -5.20 4.52
CA ARG A 68 -13.58 -6.41 4.73
C ARG A 68 -12.13 -5.99 4.99
N GLU A 69 -11.55 -6.43 6.09
CA GLU A 69 -10.11 -6.27 6.34
C GLU A 69 -9.32 -7.24 5.45
N LEU A 70 -8.21 -6.76 4.87
CA LEU A 70 -7.26 -7.52 4.07
C LEU A 70 -5.94 -7.56 4.84
N VAL A 71 -5.36 -8.76 5.01
CA VAL A 71 -4.08 -8.96 5.72
C VAL A 71 -4.07 -8.24 7.10
N PRO A 72 -5.04 -8.51 7.99
CA PRO A 72 -5.22 -7.78 9.25
C PRO A 72 -4.06 -7.96 10.26
N GLU A 73 -3.16 -8.90 10.00
CA GLU A 73 -1.95 -9.17 10.77
C GLU A 73 -0.82 -8.16 10.53
N LEU A 74 -0.91 -7.31 9.50
CA LEU A 74 0.08 -6.27 9.20
C LEU A 74 -0.53 -4.87 9.26
N ASN A 75 0.27 -3.90 9.69
CA ASN A 75 -0.04 -2.48 9.51
C ASN A 75 0.42 -2.02 8.13
N LEU A 76 -0.53 -1.86 7.22
CA LEU A 76 -0.28 -1.51 5.83
C LEU A 76 -0.76 -0.09 5.56
N GLU A 77 0.19 0.78 5.25
CA GLU A 77 -0.05 2.19 4.92
C GLU A 77 0.83 2.60 3.75
N ALA A 78 0.60 3.80 3.22
CA ALA A 78 1.39 4.48 2.19
C ALA A 78 1.87 3.56 1.04
N GLY A 79 1.39 3.81 -0.17
CA GLY A 79 1.86 2.99 -1.29
C GLY A 79 1.02 3.17 -2.52
N THR A 80 0.98 2.12 -3.32
CA THR A 80 0.64 2.29 -4.72
C THR A 80 0.01 1.05 -5.33
N VAL A 81 -0.62 1.26 -6.48
CA VAL A 81 -1.08 0.24 -7.41
C VAL A 81 -0.46 0.53 -8.77
N ASN A 82 -0.62 -0.36 -9.74
CA ASN A 82 -0.23 -0.04 -11.11
C ASN A 82 -1.01 1.17 -11.62
N ARG A 83 -0.32 2.30 -11.82
CA ARG A 83 -0.95 3.59 -12.16
C ARG A 83 -1.66 3.58 -13.50
N SER A 84 -1.27 2.68 -14.41
CA SER A 84 -1.94 2.47 -15.70
C SER A 84 -3.35 1.88 -15.56
N LEU A 85 -3.68 1.33 -14.39
CA LEU A 85 -4.96 0.70 -14.07
C LEU A 85 -5.79 1.50 -13.05
N LEU A 86 -5.43 2.76 -12.77
CA LEU A 86 -6.22 3.60 -11.86
C LEU A 86 -7.65 3.77 -12.38
N GLY A 87 -8.62 3.51 -11.51
CA GLY A 87 -10.03 3.51 -11.89
C GLY A 87 -10.52 2.19 -12.48
N HIS A 88 -9.63 1.26 -12.80
CA HIS A 88 -9.97 -0.10 -13.22
C HIS A 88 -9.67 -1.09 -12.10
N ARG A 89 -10.03 -2.36 -12.30
CA ARG A 89 -9.69 -3.41 -11.33
C ARG A 89 -8.18 -3.64 -11.34
N THR A 90 -7.56 -3.52 -10.18
CA THR A 90 -6.17 -3.91 -9.93
C THR A 90 -6.16 -5.15 -9.04
N ARG A 91 -5.32 -6.11 -9.36
CA ARG A 91 -5.07 -7.30 -8.56
C ARG A 91 -4.03 -7.04 -7.48
N TYR A 92 -3.01 -6.23 -7.73
CA TYR A 92 -1.91 -6.05 -6.79
C TYR A 92 -1.82 -4.62 -6.26
N THR A 93 -1.48 -4.52 -4.97
CA THR A 93 -1.04 -3.28 -4.34
C THR A 93 0.27 -3.51 -3.60
N TYR A 94 1.11 -2.47 -3.57
CA TYR A 94 2.39 -2.46 -2.87
C TYR A 94 2.33 -1.39 -1.80
N LEU A 95 2.42 -1.80 -0.54
CA LEU A 95 2.19 -0.95 0.63
C LEU A 95 3.36 -1.05 1.59
N ALA A 96 3.66 0.04 2.29
CA ALA A 96 4.65 0.05 3.35
C ALA A 96 4.12 -0.71 4.58
N ILE A 97 4.98 -1.51 5.20
CA ILE A 97 4.69 -2.19 6.47
C ILE A 97 5.08 -1.25 7.61
N ALA A 98 4.11 -0.50 8.13
CA ALA A 98 4.28 0.59 9.09
C ALA A 98 4.46 0.08 10.53
N GLU A 99 5.50 -0.73 10.75
CA GLU A 99 5.83 -1.37 12.01
C GLU A 99 7.31 -1.20 12.36
N PRO A 100 7.67 -0.63 13.52
CA PRO A 100 6.78 0.06 14.47
C PRO A 100 6.34 1.42 13.91
N TRP A 101 5.08 1.81 14.10
CA TRP A 101 4.59 3.13 13.71
C TRP A 101 5.44 4.26 14.32
N PRO A 102 5.83 5.31 13.57
CA PRO A 102 5.53 5.57 12.15
C PRO A 102 6.60 5.04 11.17
N ARG A 103 7.58 4.26 11.64
CA ARG A 103 8.64 3.71 10.78
C ARG A 103 8.11 2.55 9.93
N CYS A 104 8.58 2.46 8.69
CA CYS A 104 8.19 1.38 7.78
C CYS A 104 9.33 0.37 7.61
N ARG A 105 9.17 -0.87 8.07
CA ARG A 105 10.22 -1.90 8.06
C ARG A 105 10.35 -2.69 6.75
N GLY A 106 9.44 -2.48 5.81
CA GLY A 106 9.44 -3.21 4.55
C GLY A 106 8.31 -2.82 3.61
N VAL A 107 8.18 -3.58 2.54
CA VAL A 107 7.08 -3.48 1.55
C VAL A 107 6.33 -4.80 1.49
N ALA A 108 5.01 -4.73 1.54
CA ALA A 108 4.11 -5.85 1.28
C ALA A 108 3.50 -5.73 -0.12
N LYS A 109 3.48 -6.84 -0.85
CA LYS A 109 2.65 -7.03 -2.04
C LYS A 109 1.40 -7.81 -1.63
N VAL A 110 0.23 -7.24 -1.86
CA VAL A 110 -1.06 -7.87 -1.51
C VAL A 110 -1.83 -8.19 -2.79
N ASP A 111 -2.36 -9.42 -2.89
CA ASP A 111 -3.33 -9.79 -3.92
C ASP A 111 -4.73 -9.41 -3.43
N LEU A 112 -5.29 -8.34 -4.01
CA LEU A 112 -6.62 -7.82 -3.71
C LEU A 112 -7.73 -8.78 -4.14
N GLY A 113 -7.47 -9.65 -5.12
CA GLY A 113 -8.41 -10.66 -5.59
C GLY A 113 -8.67 -11.74 -4.53
N THR A 114 -7.60 -12.25 -3.91
CA THR A 114 -7.71 -13.23 -2.80
C THR A 114 -7.89 -12.56 -1.45
N GLY A 115 -7.40 -11.33 -1.29
CA GLY A 115 -7.29 -10.63 -0.01
C GLY A 115 -6.11 -11.08 0.85
N GLU A 116 -5.13 -11.76 0.24
CA GLU A 116 -4.00 -12.38 0.93
C GLU A 116 -2.68 -11.69 0.58
N LEU A 117 -1.70 -11.86 1.47
CA LEU A 117 -0.34 -11.42 1.27
C LEU A 117 0.33 -12.27 0.17
N ALA A 118 0.77 -11.63 -0.91
CA ALA A 118 1.45 -12.31 -2.01
C ALA A 118 2.96 -12.45 -1.75
N ALA A 119 3.61 -11.41 -1.22
CA ALA A 119 5.02 -11.41 -0.86
C ALA A 119 5.38 -10.23 0.06
N VAL A 120 6.50 -10.33 0.76
CA VAL A 120 7.06 -9.26 1.60
C VAL A 120 8.55 -9.12 1.33
N HIS A 121 9.01 -7.87 1.28
CA HIS A 121 10.41 -7.51 1.34
C HIS A 121 10.69 -6.73 2.62
N GLU A 122 11.44 -7.32 3.56
CA GLU A 122 11.91 -6.62 4.77
C GLU A 122 13.28 -5.97 4.51
N TYR A 123 13.46 -4.75 4.99
CA TYR A 123 14.72 -4.03 4.83
C TYR A 123 15.84 -4.55 5.75
N GLY A 124 15.49 -5.29 6.80
CA GLY A 124 16.40 -5.74 7.84
C GLY A 124 16.45 -4.80 9.05
N GLU A 125 17.18 -5.23 10.08
CA GLU A 125 17.23 -4.56 11.38
C GLU A 125 17.79 -3.13 11.27
N GLY A 126 17.12 -2.17 11.93
CA GLY A 126 17.55 -0.75 11.95
C GLY A 126 17.39 -0.01 10.61
N ARG A 127 16.77 -0.65 9.60
CA ARG A 127 16.54 -0.08 8.28
C ARG A 127 15.06 0.17 8.06
N PHE A 128 14.72 1.40 7.68
CA PHE A 128 13.34 1.82 7.49
C PHE A 128 13.17 2.65 6.23
N GLY A 129 12.04 2.50 5.57
CA GLY A 129 11.69 3.25 4.37
C GLY A 129 10.43 4.08 4.54
N GLY A 130 9.81 4.40 3.41
CA GLY A 130 8.52 5.10 3.33
C GLY A 130 7.67 4.53 2.20
N GLU A 131 7.01 5.40 1.44
CA GLU A 131 6.09 5.03 0.37
C GLU A 131 6.79 4.28 -0.79
N PRO A 132 6.46 3.00 -1.05
CA PRO A 132 6.89 2.29 -2.24
C PRO A 132 6.15 2.81 -3.48
N THR A 133 6.88 2.98 -4.58
CA THR A 133 6.33 3.39 -5.88
C THR A 133 6.52 2.30 -6.92
N PHE A 134 5.43 1.87 -7.56
CA PHE A 134 5.47 0.90 -8.66
C PHE A 134 5.76 1.62 -9.98
N VAL A 135 6.67 1.05 -10.76
CA VAL A 135 7.09 1.51 -12.08
C VAL A 135 6.90 0.35 -13.07
N PRO A 136 5.93 0.43 -13.99
CA PRO A 136 5.70 -0.63 -14.97
C PRO A 136 6.89 -0.78 -15.92
N ALA A 137 7.11 -2.00 -16.42
CA ALA A 137 8.07 -2.25 -17.48
C ALA A 137 7.72 -1.44 -18.75
N ALA A 138 8.75 -1.07 -19.53
CA ALA A 138 8.54 -0.28 -20.74
C ALA A 138 7.65 -1.00 -21.76
N SER A 139 7.75 -2.33 -21.86
CA SER A 139 6.90 -3.19 -22.69
C SER A 139 5.42 -3.04 -22.36
N THR A 140 5.08 -3.02 -21.06
CA THR A 140 3.69 -2.98 -20.56
C THR A 140 3.10 -1.58 -20.51
N SER A 141 3.94 -0.54 -20.48
CA SER A 141 3.50 0.86 -20.55
C SER A 141 2.90 1.27 -21.89
N SER A 142 3.23 0.56 -22.98
CA SER A 142 2.95 1.00 -24.36
C SER A 142 1.62 0.49 -24.92
N THR A 143 1.05 -0.57 -24.35
CA THR A 143 -0.10 -1.28 -24.94
C THR A 143 -1.43 -0.93 -24.27
N GLY A 144 -1.44 -0.31 -23.09
CA GLY A 144 -2.67 0.02 -22.35
C GLY A 144 -3.60 -1.17 -22.09
N THR A 145 -3.09 -2.39 -22.31
CA THR A 145 -3.85 -3.64 -22.40
C THR A 145 -3.13 -4.80 -21.73
N GLY A 146 -2.08 -4.52 -20.94
CA GLY A 146 -1.45 -5.53 -20.09
C GLY A 146 -2.54 -6.24 -19.30
N GLY A 147 -2.75 -7.53 -19.62
CA GLY A 147 -3.78 -8.32 -18.97
C GLY A 147 -3.49 -8.47 -17.47
N GLU A 148 -4.40 -9.09 -16.73
CA GLU A 148 -4.20 -9.39 -15.30
C GLU A 148 -2.89 -10.16 -15.02
N GLU A 149 -2.32 -10.85 -16.03
CA GLU A 149 -1.05 -11.59 -15.96
C GLU A 149 0.21 -10.71 -16.06
N GLU A 150 0.11 -9.48 -16.53
CA GLU A 150 1.23 -8.54 -16.71
C GLU A 150 1.15 -7.34 -15.76
N GLU A 151 0.18 -7.31 -14.85
CA GLU A 151 -0.09 -6.17 -13.97
C GLU A 151 1.12 -5.81 -13.08
N ASP A 152 1.88 -6.81 -12.65
CA ASP A 152 3.06 -6.70 -11.80
C ASP A 152 4.39 -6.79 -12.58
N ASP A 153 4.37 -6.78 -13.92
CA ASP A 153 5.59 -6.69 -14.72
C ASP A 153 6.17 -5.28 -14.64
N GLY A 154 7.15 -5.13 -13.75
CA GLY A 154 7.76 -3.87 -13.41
C GLY A 154 8.60 -3.96 -12.15
N HIS A 155 8.83 -2.79 -11.54
CA HIS A 155 9.67 -2.67 -10.36
C HIS A 155 8.96 -1.86 -9.28
N VAL A 156 9.23 -2.20 -8.03
CA VAL A 156 8.90 -1.35 -6.88
C VAL A 156 10.16 -0.61 -6.45
N VAL A 157 10.07 0.71 -6.40
CA VAL A 157 11.17 1.60 -6.01
C VAL A 157 10.82 2.22 -4.68
N VAL A 158 11.73 2.12 -3.71
CA VAL A 158 11.55 2.67 -2.38
C VAL A 158 12.87 3.20 -1.82
N MET A 159 12.78 4.28 -1.06
CA MET A 159 13.93 4.83 -0.35
C MET A 159 14.04 4.18 1.02
N VAL A 160 15.24 3.74 1.38
CA VAL A 160 15.54 3.07 2.64
C VAL A 160 16.65 3.85 3.36
N HIS A 161 16.43 4.11 4.64
CA HIS A 161 17.39 4.72 5.55
C HIS A 161 17.92 3.65 6.51
N ASP A 162 19.23 3.51 6.58
CA ASP A 162 19.92 2.76 7.63
C ASP A 162 20.22 3.74 8.77
N GLU A 163 19.49 3.61 9.88
CA GLU A 163 19.65 4.50 11.04
C GLU A 163 21.00 4.31 11.73
N ALA A 164 21.58 3.10 11.69
CA ALA A 164 22.84 2.79 12.36
C ALA A 164 24.04 3.33 11.57
N ALA A 165 24.04 3.18 10.25
CA ALA A 165 25.08 3.70 9.37
C ALA A 165 24.89 5.20 9.04
N GLY A 166 23.69 5.74 9.24
CA GLY A 166 23.34 7.12 8.87
C GLY A 166 23.29 7.33 7.35
N THR A 167 23.15 6.24 6.58
CA THR A 167 23.14 6.25 5.11
C THR A 167 21.73 6.10 4.56
N ALA A 168 21.53 6.47 3.30
CA ALA A 168 20.29 6.23 2.59
C ALA A 168 20.58 5.60 1.23
N GLU A 169 19.64 4.79 0.75
CA GLU A 169 19.71 4.13 -0.54
C GLU A 169 18.32 4.10 -1.20
N VAL A 170 18.31 4.01 -2.52
CA VAL A 170 17.14 3.63 -3.28
C VAL A 170 17.22 2.14 -3.56
N VAL A 171 16.24 1.38 -3.08
CA VAL A 171 16.10 -0.05 -3.34
C VAL A 171 15.10 -0.23 -4.48
N VAL A 172 15.49 -1.02 -5.47
CA VAL A 172 14.65 -1.41 -6.61
C VAL A 172 14.37 -2.91 -6.48
N LEU A 173 13.10 -3.25 -6.32
CA LEU A 173 12.60 -4.61 -6.23
C LEU A 173 11.99 -5.03 -7.57
N ASP A 174 12.20 -6.27 -7.98
CA ASP A 174 11.34 -6.93 -8.96
C ASP A 174 9.92 -7.00 -8.37
N ALA A 175 8.92 -6.40 -9.02
CA ALA A 175 7.58 -6.28 -8.45
C ALA A 175 6.83 -7.63 -8.45
N GLY A 176 7.18 -8.54 -9.34
CA GLY A 176 6.65 -9.90 -9.39
C GLY A 176 7.08 -10.71 -8.17
N LYS A 177 8.40 -10.74 -7.91
CA LYS A 177 9.05 -11.59 -6.91
C LYS A 177 9.29 -10.92 -5.57
N MET A 178 9.25 -9.59 -5.50
CA MET A 178 9.65 -8.78 -4.34
C MET A 178 11.11 -9.01 -3.90
N GLU A 179 11.99 -9.33 -4.85
CA GLU A 179 13.43 -9.53 -4.65
C GLU A 179 14.22 -8.31 -5.12
N VAL A 180 15.36 -8.02 -4.48
CA VAL A 180 16.21 -6.87 -4.86
C VAL A 180 16.81 -7.09 -6.23
N ALA A 181 16.47 -6.21 -7.17
CA ALA A 181 17.04 -6.16 -8.51
C ALA A 181 18.23 -5.19 -8.58
N ALA A 182 18.16 -4.07 -7.84
CA ALA A 182 19.24 -3.09 -7.75
C ALA A 182 19.17 -2.26 -6.46
N THR A 183 20.31 -1.67 -6.12
CA THR A 183 20.46 -0.75 -5.00
C THR A 183 21.32 0.43 -5.42
N VAL A 184 20.88 1.65 -5.11
CA VAL A 184 21.60 2.88 -5.45
C VAL A 184 21.86 3.67 -4.17
N ALA A 185 23.12 3.82 -3.78
CA ALA A 185 23.49 4.64 -2.64
C ALA A 185 23.20 6.12 -2.91
N VAL A 186 22.62 6.81 -1.92
CA VAL A 186 22.36 8.24 -1.97
C VAL A 186 23.46 8.97 -1.19
N PRO A 187 24.08 10.03 -1.74
CA PRO A 187 25.24 10.68 -1.11
C PRO A 187 24.88 11.53 0.12
N CYS A 188 23.60 11.67 0.43
CA CYS A 188 23.11 12.40 1.58
C CYS A 188 21.92 11.67 2.21
N ARG A 189 21.67 11.99 3.48
CA ARG A 189 20.47 11.53 4.18
C ARG A 189 19.23 12.13 3.53
N VAL A 190 18.24 11.30 3.27
CA VAL A 190 16.88 11.74 2.94
C VAL A 190 16.00 11.51 4.18
N PRO A 191 15.32 12.54 4.69
CA PRO A 191 14.42 12.39 5.83
C PRO A 191 13.18 11.56 5.45
N TYR A 192 12.53 11.00 6.48
CA TYR A 192 11.20 10.39 6.37
C TYR A 192 10.13 11.42 5.98
#